data_AF-A0A2I0QFM7-F1
#
_entry.id   AF-A0A2I0QFM7-F1
#
_cell.length_a   1.000
_cell.length_b   1.000
_cell.length_c   1.000
_cell.angle_alpha   90.00
_cell.angle_beta   90.00
_cell.angle_gamma   90.00
#
_symmetry.space_group_name_H-M   'P 1'
#
loop_
_entity.id
_entity.type
_entity.pdbx_description
1 polymer ?
#
loop_
_entity_poly.entity_id
_entity_poly.type
_entity_poly.pdbx_seq_one_letter_code
_entity_poly.pdbx_strand_id
1 'polypeptide(L)' 'MYETEIHVKFLCLPDNIKADVLDYIDFLISKYHCKAAKAKGFKFDWEGGLADIKEKLSSVELQHKSSEWR' A
#
# COMPACT_ATOMS: atom_id res chain seq x y z
N MET A 1 5.39 -4.06 31.87
CA MET A 1 5.30 -2.97 32.88
C MET A 1 4.66 -1.68 32.32
N TYR A 2 3.82 -1.76 31.29
CA TYR A 2 3.07 -0.60 30.76
C TYR A 2 1.54 -0.80 30.79
N GLU A 3 1.09 -2.03 31.01
CA GLU A 3 -0.34 -2.39 31.02
C GLU A 3 -1.12 -1.65 32.11
N THR A 4 -0.55 -1.54 33.31
CA THR A 4 -1.16 -0.82 34.44
C THR A 4 -1.31 0.67 34.16
N GLU A 5 -0.32 1.29 33.51
CA GLU A 5 -0.32 2.71 33.21
C GLU A 5 -1.28 3.07 32.07
N ILE A 6 -1.39 2.19 31.06
CA ILE A 6 -2.35 2.33 29.96
C ILE A 6 -3.79 2.20 30.50
N HIS A 7 -4.04 1.26 31.41
CA HIS A 7 -5.38 1.05 31.96
C HIS A 7 -5.88 2.26 32.76
N VAL A 8 -5.00 2.86 33.58
CA VAL A 8 -5.34 4.07 34.35
C VAL A 8 -5.65 5.25 33.43
N LYS A 9 -4.85 5.44 32.37
CA LYS A 9 -5.07 6.51 31.38
C LYS A 9 -6.38 6.26 30.61
N PHE A 10 -6.67 5.01 30.24
CA PHE A 10 -7.89 4.62 29.54
C PHE A 10 -9.16 4.84 30.38
N LEU A 11 -9.10 4.60 31.70
CA LEU A 11 -10.22 4.84 32.61
C LEU A 11 -10.48 6.34 32.87
N CYS A 12 -9.45 7.18 32.79
CA CYS A 12 -9.59 8.64 32.93
C CYS A 12 -10.10 9.33 31.66
N LEU A 13 -10.17 8.62 30.52
CA LEU A 13 -10.65 9.17 29.27
C LEU A 13 -12.18 9.23 29.25
N PRO A 14 -12.78 10.34 28.78
CA PRO A 14 -14.22 10.40 28.56
C PRO A 14 -14.63 9.47 27.40
N ASP A 15 -15.86 8.95 27.47
CA ASP A 15 -16.32 7.85 26.60
C ASP A 15 -16.28 8.17 25.10
N ASN A 16 -16.38 9.44 24.75
CA ASN A 16 -16.26 9.92 23.37
C ASN A 16 -14.88 9.68 22.76
N ILE A 17 -13.82 9.66 23.57
CA ILE A 17 -12.43 9.48 23.08
C ILE A 17 -12.02 8.00 23.12
N LYS A 18 -12.73 7.15 23.88
CA LYS A 18 -12.44 5.71 23.94
C LYS A 18 -12.60 5.04 22.58
N ALA A 19 -13.56 5.47 21.78
CA ALA A 19 -13.74 5.00 20.40
C ALA A 19 -12.51 5.33 19.53
N ASP A 20 -12.06 6.59 19.56
CA ASP A 20 -10.89 7.04 18.79
C ASP A 20 -9.61 6.32 19.22
N VAL A 21 -9.48 5.99 20.51
CA VAL A 21 -8.34 5.22 21.04
C VAL A 21 -8.37 3.78 20.54
N LEU A 22 -9.53 3.14 20.48
CA LEU A 22 -9.68 1.80 19.92
C LEU A 22 -9.30 1.79 18.43
N ASP A 23 -9.82 2.75 17.66
CA ASP A 23 -9.47 2.92 16.25
C ASP A 23 -7.96 3.14 16.06
N TYR A 24 -7.34 3.91 16.95
CA TYR A 24 -5.89 4.15 16.90
C TYR A 24 -5.08 2.89 17.25
N ILE A 25 -5.55 2.08 18.21
CA ILE A 25 -4.93 0.79 18.54
C ILE A 25 -5.02 -0.15 17.33
N ASP A 26 -6.19 -0.24 16.69
CA ASP A 26 -6.39 -1.05 15.49
C ASP A 26 -5.54 -0.56 14.31
N PHE A 27 -5.40 0.75 14.16
CA PHE A 27 -4.48 1.36 13.20
C PHE A 27 -3.03 0.97 13.47
N LEU A 28 -2.57 1.02 14.73
CA LEU A 28 -1.22 0.62 15.09
C LEU A 28 -0.99 -0.87 14.81
N ILE A 29 -1.91 -1.75 15.21
CA ILE A 29 -1.86 -3.18 14.91
C ILE A 29 -1.73 -3.38 13.41
N SER A 30 -2.62 -2.77 12.62
CA SER A 30 -2.61 -2.88 11.16
C SER A 30 -1.32 -2.35 10.53
N LYS A 31 -0.80 -1.21 11.00
CA LYS A 31 0.41 -0.58 10.47
C LYS A 31 1.65 -1.43 10.69
N TYR A 32 1.81 -2.02 11.87
CA TYR A 32 2.98 -2.83 12.18
C TYR A 32 2.83 -4.29 11.73
N HIS A 33 1.61 -4.83 11.67
CA HIS A 33 1.32 -6.16 11.14
C HIS A 33 1.40 -6.21 9.61
N CYS A 34 0.95 -5.18 8.88
CA CYS A 34 1.09 -5.11 7.41
C CYS A 34 2.50 -4.77 6.94
N LYS A 35 3.35 -4.15 7.78
CA LYS A 35 4.76 -3.93 7.43
C LYS A 35 5.52 -5.24 7.25
N ALA A 36 5.14 -6.31 7.95
CA ALA A 36 5.70 -7.65 7.73
C ALA A 36 5.27 -8.23 6.37
N ALA A 37 4.07 -7.92 5.88
CA ALA A 37 3.55 -8.41 4.60
C ALA A 37 4.04 -7.61 3.37
N LYS A 38 4.47 -6.35 3.56
CA LYS A 38 4.94 -5.46 2.48
C LYS A 38 6.38 -5.70 2.01
N ALA A 39 7.05 -6.73 2.50
CA ALA A 39 8.35 -7.17 1.98
C ALA A 39 8.25 -7.94 0.64
N LYS A 40 7.05 -8.07 0.03
CA LYS A 40 6.97 -8.30 -1.42
C LYS A 40 7.32 -6.98 -2.10
N GLY A 41 8.61 -6.76 -2.33
CA GLY A 41 9.11 -5.65 -3.14
C GLY A 41 8.28 -5.51 -4.42
N PHE A 42 8.05 -4.27 -4.84
CA PHE A 42 7.35 -3.95 -6.08
C PHE A 42 8.02 -4.73 -7.22
N LYS A 43 7.33 -5.76 -7.73
CA LYS A 43 7.91 -6.63 -8.73
C LYS A 43 7.76 -5.96 -10.09
N PHE A 44 8.87 -5.52 -10.66
CA PHE A 44 8.96 -5.06 -12.04
C PHE A 44 8.92 -6.23 -13.04
N ASP A 45 8.09 -7.26 -12.77
CA ASP A 45 7.96 -8.45 -13.63
C ASP A 45 7.42 -8.09 -15.04
N TRP A 46 6.87 -6.89 -15.19
CA TRP A 46 6.38 -6.33 -16.46
C TRP A 46 7.47 -5.59 -17.25
N GLU A 47 8.60 -5.24 -16.64
CA GLU A 47 9.70 -4.53 -17.29
C GLU A 47 10.34 -5.44 -18.34
N GLY A 48 10.42 -4.98 -19.59
CA GLY A 48 10.99 -5.76 -20.68
C GLY A 48 10.04 -6.74 -21.37
N GLY A 49 8.76 -6.85 -20.95
CA GLY A 49 7.78 -7.73 -21.61
C GLY A 49 7.47 -7.37 -23.08
N LEU A 50 7.87 -6.18 -23.53
CA LEU A 50 7.74 -5.72 -24.93
C LEU A 50 9.09 -5.69 -25.69
N ALA A 51 10.16 -6.27 -25.12
CA ALA A 51 11.48 -6.27 -25.76
C ALA A 51 11.45 -6.93 -27.15
N ASP A 52 10.71 -8.02 -27.30
CA ASP A 52 10.57 -8.78 -28.56
C ASP A 52 9.85 -8.00 -29.67
N ILE A 53 9.06 -6.99 -29.28
CA ILE A 53 8.25 -6.17 -30.19
C ILE A 53 9.06 -4.96 -30.66
N LYS A 54 10.03 -4.50 -29.85
CA LYS A 54 10.92 -3.39 -30.18
C LYS A 54 11.78 -3.64 -31.43
N GLU A 55 12.11 -4.90 -31.73
CA GLU A 55 12.84 -5.26 -32.95
C GLU A 55 11.96 -5.30 -34.21
N LYS A 56 10.64 -5.47 -34.04
CA LYS A 56 9.70 -5.69 -35.15
C LYS A 56 8.87 -4.45 -35.50
N LEU A 57 8.70 -3.53 -34.56
CA LEU A 57 7.88 -2.34 -34.70
C LEU A 57 8.69 -1.11 -34.37
N SER A 58 8.86 -0.24 -35.37
CA SER A 58 9.47 1.07 -35.17
C SER A 58 8.53 1.96 -34.35
N SER A 59 9.09 2.93 -33.62
CA SER A 59 8.31 3.89 -32.83
C SER A 59 7.27 4.65 -33.67
N VAL A 60 7.52 4.83 -34.97
CA VAL A 60 6.63 5.50 -35.91
C VAL A 60 5.43 4.61 -36.27
N GLU A 61 5.63 3.32 -36.52
CA GLU A 61 4.54 2.38 -36.79
C GLU A 61 3.62 2.19 -35.57
N LEU A 62 4.19 2.20 -34.36
CA LEU A 62 3.39 2.18 -33.12
C LEU A 62 2.52 3.43 -32.98
N GLN A 63 3.04 4.59 -33.37
CA GLN A 63 2.29 5.84 -33.35
C GLN A 63 1.11 5.83 -34.35
N HIS A 64 1.32 5.28 -35.55
CA HIS A 64 0.25 5.08 -36.53
C HIS A 64 -0.82 4.12 -36.00
N LYS A 65 -0.41 2.96 -35.47
CA LYS A 65 -1.32 1.98 -34.86
C LYS A 65 -2.13 2.56 -33.70
N SER A 66 -1.49 3.36 -32.83
CA SER A 66 -2.19 4.03 -31.73
C SER A 66 -3.22 5.06 -32.21
N SER A 67 -2.99 5.67 -33.37
CA SER A 67 -3.92 6.63 -33.96
C SER A 67 -5.11 5.94 -34.63
N GLU A 68 -4.92 4.70 -35.13
CA GLU A 68 -5.99 3.85 -35.68
C GLU A 68 -6.94 3.28 -34.60
N TRP A 69 -6.46 3.12 -33.36
CA TRP A 69 -7.25 2.57 -32.25
C TRP A 69 -8.03 3.63 -31.45
N ARG A 70 -8.00 4.88 -31.90
CA ARG A 70 -8.70 6.01 -31.28
C ARG A 70 -10.05 6.24 -31.95
#